data_AF-A0AA38KKP0-F1
#
_entry.id   AF-A0AA38KKP0-F1
#
_cell.length_a   1.000
_cell.length_b   1.000
_cell.length_c   1.000
_cell.angle_alpha   90.00
_cell.angle_beta   90.00
_cell.angle_gamma   90.00
#
_symmetry.space_group_name_H-M   'P 1'
#
loop_
_entity.id
_entity.type
_entity.pdbx_description
1 polymer ?
#
loop_
_entity_poly.entity_id
_entity_poly.type
_entity_poly.pdbx_seq_one_letter_code
_entity_poly.pdbx_strand_id
1 'polypeptide(L)'
;MKSEEWKSKQYCACGAIETIEHIIFECKLHKAKRTWKLLKETWTRIDNKGYKLPKLNMNIIKGLSCIRMNKGKGRRNFEEDKSVTKRLKTLIGLTVWTIWKNRNSRIFNETVVTKKLLMETWKTTLRERISLEWKIIDLNPRTKGLEQTKFADKWANAVKIPDKGKALAVTL
;
A
#
# COMPACT_ATOMS: atom_id res chain seq x y z
N MET A 1 40.42 5.07 -10.42
CA MET A 1 39.29 6.00 -10.70
C MET A 1 37.89 5.42 -10.43
N LYS A 2 37.61 4.12 -10.61
CA LYS A 2 36.26 3.58 -10.29
C LYS A 2 35.85 3.73 -8.80
N SER A 3 36.79 3.83 -7.87
CA SER A 3 36.52 3.85 -6.42
C SER A 3 35.79 5.10 -5.91
N GLU A 4 36.06 6.30 -6.44
CA GLU A 4 35.35 7.52 -6.03
C GLU A 4 33.88 7.50 -6.45
N GLU A 5 33.60 7.01 -7.65
CA GLU A 5 32.27 7.00 -8.26
C GLU A 5 31.30 6.04 -7.54
N TRP A 6 31.83 5.00 -6.88
CA TRP A 6 31.04 4.13 -6.00
C TRP A 6 30.80 4.74 -4.62
N LYS A 7 31.76 5.51 -4.10
CA LYS A 7 31.61 6.21 -2.81
C LYS A 7 30.54 7.29 -2.87
N SER A 8 30.28 7.92 -4.01
CA SER A 8 29.19 8.91 -4.13
C SER A 8 27.79 8.28 -4.12
N LYS A 9 27.65 7.02 -4.56
CA LYS A 9 26.36 6.29 -4.63
C LYS A 9 25.81 5.82 -3.28
N GLN A 10 26.59 5.93 -2.21
CA GLN A 10 26.11 5.63 -0.85
C GLN A 10 25.18 6.72 -0.29
N TYR A 11 25.13 7.90 -0.92
CA TYR A 11 24.33 9.03 -0.47
C TYR A 11 23.09 9.22 -1.32
N CYS A 12 21.98 9.54 -0.68
CA CYS A 12 20.79 10.02 -1.35
C CYS A 12 21.04 11.45 -1.84
N ALA A 13 20.36 11.87 -2.91
CA ALA A 13 20.41 13.26 -3.39
C ALA A 13 19.97 14.31 -2.35
N CYS A 14 19.41 13.91 -1.20
CA CYS A 14 19.14 14.83 -0.08
C CYS A 14 20.32 14.97 0.90
N GLY A 15 21.48 14.37 0.60
CA GLY A 15 22.70 14.41 1.41
C GLY A 15 22.80 13.39 2.54
N ALA A 16 21.74 12.61 2.81
CA ALA A 16 21.76 11.56 3.82
C ALA A 16 22.35 10.25 3.26
N ILE A 17 22.88 9.39 4.14
CA ILE A 17 23.25 8.02 3.74
C ILE A 17 21.99 7.30 3.24
N GLU A 18 22.08 6.71 2.05
CA GLU A 18 20.97 6.04 1.43
C GLU A 18 20.79 4.64 2.02
N THR A 19 19.89 4.53 2.98
CA THR A 19 19.43 3.25 3.51
C THR A 19 17.99 2.98 3.06
N ILE A 20 17.55 1.72 3.13
CA ILE A 20 16.15 1.35 2.88
C ILE A 20 15.22 2.11 3.84
N GLU A 21 15.63 2.30 5.09
CA GLU A 21 14.87 3.06 6.08
C GLU A 21 14.74 4.53 5.71
N HIS A 22 15.85 5.13 5.28
CA HIS A 22 15.85 6.50 4.79
C HIS A 22 14.88 6.67 3.61
N ILE A 23 14.97 5.79 2.60
CA ILE A 23 14.09 5.84 1.41
C ILE A 23 12.62 5.70 1.81
N ILE A 24 12.29 4.73 2.66
CA ILE A 24 10.90 4.36 2.95
C ILE A 24 10.23 5.31 3.95
N PHE A 25 10.95 5.87 4.93
CA PHE A 25 10.33 6.63 6.02
C PHE A 25 10.74 8.10 6.10
N GLU A 26 11.94 8.45 5.66
CA GLU A 26 12.56 9.72 6.04
C GLU A 26 12.72 10.69 4.88
N CYS A 27 13.07 10.17 3.70
CA CYS A 27 13.53 10.98 2.58
C CYS A 27 12.47 11.99 2.12
N LYS A 28 12.83 13.27 2.25
CA LYS A 28 11.97 14.40 1.85
C LYS A 28 11.78 14.47 0.33
N LEU A 29 12.80 14.10 -0.44
CA LEU A 29 12.77 14.15 -1.90
C LEU A 29 11.85 13.08 -2.49
N HIS A 30 11.74 11.91 -1.84
CA HIS A 30 10.80 10.86 -2.22
C HIS A 30 9.39 11.06 -1.66
N LYS A 31 9.19 12.13 -0.88
CA LYS A 31 7.91 12.46 -0.25
C LYS A 31 7.33 11.30 0.58
N ALA A 32 8.17 10.45 1.16
CA ALA A 32 7.80 9.24 1.89
C ALA A 32 6.70 9.49 2.94
N LYS A 33 6.89 10.52 3.78
CA LYS A 33 5.91 10.94 4.80
C LYS A 33 4.53 11.25 4.21
N ARG A 34 4.47 11.80 2.98
CA ARG A 34 3.21 12.13 2.31
C ARG A 34 2.50 10.86 1.82
N THR A 35 3.21 9.90 1.27
CA THR A 35 2.63 8.62 0.86
C THR A 35 2.05 7.87 2.05
N TRP A 36 2.76 7.85 3.19
CA TRP A 36 2.23 7.30 4.44
C TRP A 36 0.99 8.04 4.95
N LYS A 37 0.91 9.36 4.74
CA LYS A 37 -0.31 10.13 5.04
C LYS A 37 -1.48 9.69 4.16
N LEU A 38 -1.28 9.45 2.86
CA LEU A 38 -2.33 8.91 1.97
C LEU A 38 -2.82 7.54 2.40
N LEU A 39 -1.90 6.66 2.83
CA LEU A 39 -2.29 5.37 3.39
C LEU A 39 -3.16 5.54 4.64
N LYS A 40 -2.78 6.43 5.57
CA LYS A 40 -3.56 6.68 6.81
C LYS A 40 -4.95 7.22 6.51
N GLU A 41 -5.04 8.19 5.60
CA GLU A 41 -6.31 8.77 5.14
C GLU A 41 -7.19 7.69 4.50
N THR A 42 -6.60 6.87 3.62
CA THR A 42 -7.31 5.77 2.97
C THR A 42 -7.77 4.71 3.98
N TRP A 43 -6.90 4.30 4.90
CA TRP A 43 -7.23 3.36 5.97
C TRP A 43 -8.42 3.86 6.78
N THR A 44 -8.39 5.10 7.22
CA THR A 44 -9.46 5.72 8.02
C THR A 44 -10.78 5.77 7.25
N ARG A 45 -10.73 6.00 5.93
CA ARG A 45 -11.92 6.06 5.08
C ARG A 45 -12.58 4.69 4.86
N ILE A 46 -11.76 3.64 4.70
CA ILE A 46 -12.25 2.30 4.33
C ILE A 46 -12.50 1.39 5.54
N ASP A 47 -11.86 1.68 6.68
CA ASP A 47 -12.06 0.93 7.90
C ASP A 47 -13.32 1.41 8.62
N ASN A 48 -14.36 0.60 8.56
CA ASN A 48 -15.62 0.82 9.26
C ASN A 48 -15.70 0.06 10.59
N LYS A 49 -14.67 -0.73 10.93
CA LYS A 49 -14.64 -1.60 12.13
C LYS A 49 -13.83 -0.99 13.28
N GLY A 50 -13.20 0.17 13.09
CA GLY A 50 -12.47 0.90 14.13
C GLY A 50 -11.10 0.32 14.47
N TYR A 51 -10.50 -0.43 13.55
CA TYR A 51 -9.13 -0.89 13.64
C TYR A 51 -8.14 0.27 13.55
N LYS A 52 -7.23 0.31 14.51
CA LYS A 52 -6.11 1.27 14.48
C LYS A 52 -5.02 0.74 13.56
N LEU A 53 -4.53 1.61 12.69
CA LEU A 53 -3.32 1.33 11.91
C LEU A 53 -2.14 1.15 12.88
N PRO A 54 -1.34 0.08 12.76
CA PRO A 54 -0.17 -0.09 13.61
C PRO A 54 0.85 1.03 13.38
N LYS A 55 1.69 1.31 14.38
CA LYS A 55 2.82 2.23 14.22
C LYS A 55 3.79 1.64 13.21
N LEU A 56 3.84 2.25 12.03
CA LEU A 56 4.68 1.78 10.93
C LEU A 56 6.14 2.09 11.21
N ASN A 57 6.99 1.08 11.04
CA ASN A 57 8.45 1.14 11.16
C ASN A 57 9.06 0.02 10.30
N MET A 58 10.39 -0.05 10.25
CA MET A 58 11.07 -1.05 9.41
C MET A 58 10.75 -2.50 9.80
N ASN A 59 10.51 -2.80 11.09
CA ASN A 59 10.19 -4.15 11.55
C ASN A 59 8.82 -4.61 11.03
N ILE A 60 7.83 -3.71 10.97
CA ILE A 60 6.52 -3.96 10.36
C ILE A 60 6.67 -4.27 8.86
N ILE A 61 7.55 -3.56 8.14
CA ILE A 61 7.76 -3.80 6.71
C ILE A 61 8.46 -5.15 6.48
N LYS A 62 9.53 -5.44 7.22
CA LYS A 62 10.27 -6.72 7.13
C LYS A 62 9.38 -7.90 7.51
N GLY A 63 8.54 -7.73 8.53
CA GLY A 63 7.60 -8.75 9.03
C GLY A 63 6.21 -8.68 8.42
N LEU A 64 6.01 -8.00 7.28
CA LEU A 64 4.67 -7.70 6.74
C LEU A 64 3.81 -8.95 6.55
N SER A 65 4.41 -10.07 6.15
CA SER A 65 3.72 -11.36 5.98
C SER A 65 3.16 -11.91 7.30
N CYS A 66 3.80 -11.61 8.43
CA CYS A 66 3.49 -12.13 9.75
C CYS A 66 2.44 -11.30 10.50
N ILE A 67 2.12 -10.10 10.02
CA ILE A 67 1.13 -9.22 10.67
C ILE A 67 -0.25 -9.89 10.66
N ARG A 68 -0.95 -9.80 11.80
CA ARG A 68 -2.32 -10.27 11.97
C ARG A 68 -3.12 -9.21 12.73
N MET A 69 -4.31 -8.92 12.23
CA MET A 69 -5.30 -8.05 12.88
C MET A 69 -6.36 -8.96 13.50
N ASN A 70 -6.64 -8.84 14.80
CA ASN A 70 -7.55 -9.75 15.50
C ASN A 70 -8.94 -9.12 15.65
N LYS A 71 -10.01 -9.93 15.54
CA LYS A 71 -11.41 -9.46 15.55
C LYS A 71 -11.88 -8.79 16.86
N GLY A 72 -11.18 -9.02 17.98
CA GLY A 72 -11.63 -8.60 19.30
C GLY A 72 -10.70 -7.62 20.00
N LYS A 73 -11.28 -6.78 20.86
CA LYS A 73 -10.55 -6.04 21.90
C LYS A 73 -10.45 -6.96 23.13
N GLY A 74 -9.27 -7.49 23.40
CA GLY A 74 -9.01 -8.24 24.64
C GLY A 74 -8.06 -9.42 24.44
N ARG A 75 -7.43 -9.85 25.55
CA ARG A 75 -6.43 -10.94 25.58
C ARG A 75 -6.96 -12.32 25.15
N ARG A 76 -8.27 -12.50 24.93
CA ARG A 76 -8.89 -13.82 24.68
C ARG A 76 -9.34 -14.07 23.23
N ASN A 77 -9.44 -13.02 22.40
CA ASN A 77 -9.85 -13.18 20.99
C ASN A 77 -8.63 -13.09 20.06
N PHE A 78 -7.96 -14.23 19.88
CA PHE A 78 -6.83 -14.39 18.95
C PHE A 78 -7.25 -14.69 17.51
N GLU A 79 -8.56 -14.70 17.21
CA GLU A 79 -9.01 -14.98 15.86
C GLU A 79 -8.68 -13.83 14.92
N GLU A 80 -7.91 -14.14 13.86
CA GLU A 80 -7.51 -13.19 12.84
C GLU A 80 -8.72 -12.75 11.99
N ASP A 81 -8.91 -11.45 11.86
CA ASP A 81 -9.68 -10.85 10.80
C ASP A 81 -8.85 -10.88 9.51
N LYS A 82 -8.99 -11.98 8.77
CA LYS A 82 -8.23 -12.23 7.52
C LYS A 82 -8.43 -11.13 6.48
N SER A 83 -9.61 -10.55 6.42
CA SER A 83 -9.98 -9.51 5.46
C SER A 83 -9.27 -8.19 5.77
N VAL A 84 -9.36 -7.74 7.02
CA VAL A 84 -8.67 -6.53 7.49
C VAL A 84 -7.15 -6.72 7.45
N THR A 85 -6.65 -7.90 7.80
CA THR A 85 -5.23 -8.24 7.71
C THR A 85 -4.74 -8.19 6.25
N LYS A 86 -5.46 -8.81 5.31
CA LYS A 86 -5.09 -8.79 3.88
C LYS A 86 -5.14 -7.37 3.31
N ARG A 87 -6.13 -6.56 3.71
CA ARG A 87 -6.24 -5.14 3.34
C ARG A 87 -5.03 -4.35 3.83
N LEU A 88 -4.68 -4.47 5.11
CA LEU A 88 -3.52 -3.81 5.71
C LEU A 88 -2.22 -4.17 4.98
N LYS A 89 -1.98 -5.47 4.78
CA LYS A 89 -0.80 -5.97 4.06
C LYS A 89 -0.72 -5.40 2.65
N THR A 90 -1.86 -5.38 1.94
CA THR A 90 -1.95 -4.83 0.58
C THR A 90 -1.60 -3.33 0.58
N LEU A 91 -2.21 -2.53 1.45
CA LEU A 91 -1.98 -1.09 1.49
C LEU A 91 -0.54 -0.72 1.87
N ILE A 92 0.03 -1.39 2.87
CA ILE A 92 1.42 -1.17 3.27
C ILE A 92 2.35 -1.55 2.10
N GLY A 93 2.15 -2.73 1.51
CA GLY A 93 2.97 -3.20 0.38
C GLY A 93 2.91 -2.24 -0.82
N LEU A 94 1.71 -1.78 -1.19
CA LEU A 94 1.54 -0.79 -2.25
C LEU A 94 2.22 0.53 -1.93
N THR A 95 2.11 1.02 -0.70
CA THR A 95 2.76 2.27 -0.27
C THR A 95 4.28 2.18 -0.37
N VAL A 96 4.87 1.09 0.12
CA VAL A 96 6.31 0.86 -0.01
C VAL A 96 6.72 0.78 -1.48
N TRP A 97 5.97 0.03 -2.28
CA TRP A 97 6.23 -0.10 -3.71
C TRP A 97 6.17 1.26 -4.43
N THR A 98 5.16 2.09 -4.13
CA THR A 98 5.05 3.44 -4.73
C THR A 98 6.22 4.33 -4.33
N ILE A 99 6.64 4.33 -3.06
CA ILE A 99 7.81 5.10 -2.61
C ILE A 99 9.06 4.66 -3.37
N TRP A 100 9.27 3.35 -3.45
CA TRP A 100 10.42 2.77 -4.15
C TRP A 100 10.41 3.09 -5.64
N LYS A 101 9.25 2.94 -6.29
CA LYS A 101 9.10 3.23 -7.72
C LYS A 101 9.38 4.69 -8.01
N ASN A 102 8.90 5.61 -7.18
CA ASN A 102 9.20 7.04 -7.30
C ASN A 102 10.69 7.35 -7.10
N ARG A 103 11.37 6.68 -6.16
CA ARG A 103 12.83 6.80 -6.00
C ARG A 103 13.54 6.40 -7.29
N ASN A 104 13.15 5.27 -7.88
CA ASN A 104 13.76 4.79 -9.12
C ASN A 104 13.44 5.70 -10.32
N SER A 105 12.20 6.15 -10.47
CA SER A 105 11.83 7.09 -11.54
C SER A 105 12.60 8.40 -11.45
N ARG A 106 12.89 8.91 -10.25
CA ARG A 106 13.74 10.10 -10.09
C ARG A 106 15.17 9.84 -10.54
N ILE A 107 15.73 8.67 -10.20
CA ILE A 107 17.14 8.37 -10.46
C ILE A 107 17.39 8.01 -11.92
N PHE A 108 16.52 7.22 -12.53
CA PHE A 108 16.72 6.75 -13.90
C PHE A 108 16.13 7.68 -14.97
N ASN A 109 15.08 8.43 -14.62
CA ASN A 109 14.37 9.28 -15.58
C ASN A 109 14.44 10.76 -15.22
N GLU A 110 15.23 11.13 -14.20
CA GLU A 110 15.41 12.52 -13.73
C GLU A 110 14.08 13.25 -13.41
N THR A 111 13.05 12.48 -13.06
CA THR A 111 11.70 13.03 -12.85
C THR A 111 11.57 13.76 -11.52
N VAL A 112 10.96 14.94 -11.55
CA VAL A 112 10.60 15.69 -10.35
C VAL A 112 9.29 15.15 -9.77
N VAL A 113 9.37 14.51 -8.60
CA VAL A 113 8.19 13.95 -7.92
C VAL A 113 7.37 15.07 -7.28
N THR A 114 6.33 15.51 -7.98
CA THR A 114 5.36 16.47 -7.43
C THR A 114 4.35 15.77 -6.51
N LYS A 115 3.72 16.54 -5.62
CA LYS A 115 2.65 16.04 -4.73
C LYS A 115 1.48 15.44 -5.53
N LYS A 116 1.07 16.11 -6.61
CA LYS A 116 -0.02 15.67 -7.48
C LYS A 116 0.33 14.35 -8.15
N LEU A 117 1.51 14.27 -8.76
CA LEU A 117 1.98 13.04 -9.41
C LEU A 117 2.02 11.87 -8.43
N LEU A 118 2.61 12.06 -7.24
CA LEU A 118 2.66 11.04 -6.20
C LEU A 118 1.26 10.51 -5.82
N MET A 119 0.30 11.43 -5.64
CA MET A 119 -1.07 11.08 -5.29
C MET A 119 -1.74 10.29 -6.41
N GLU A 120 -1.63 10.74 -7.65
CA GLU A 120 -2.19 10.05 -8.81
C GLU A 120 -1.55 8.67 -9.00
N THR A 121 -0.22 8.57 -8.92
CA THR A 121 0.48 7.28 -9.01
C THR A 121 -0.02 6.31 -7.95
N TRP A 122 -0.09 6.73 -6.68
CA TRP A 122 -0.56 5.87 -5.61
C TRP A 122 -2.02 5.42 -5.81
N LYS A 123 -2.91 6.35 -6.20
CA LYS A 123 -4.32 6.05 -6.48
C LYS A 123 -4.47 5.09 -7.66
N THR A 124 -3.74 5.33 -8.74
CA THR A 124 -3.75 4.46 -9.93
C THR A 124 -3.29 3.06 -9.58
N THR A 125 -2.16 2.90 -8.87
CA THR A 125 -1.68 1.58 -8.45
C THR A 125 -2.69 0.86 -7.55
N LEU A 126 -3.36 1.58 -6.65
CA LEU A 126 -4.41 1.00 -5.80
C LEU A 126 -5.62 0.55 -6.63
N ARG A 127 -6.09 1.37 -7.56
CA ARG A 127 -7.21 1.02 -8.48
C ARG A 127 -6.86 -0.18 -9.34
N GLU A 128 -5.66 -0.22 -9.92
CA GLU A 128 -5.16 -1.35 -10.70
C GLU A 128 -5.13 -2.63 -9.86
N ARG A 129 -4.63 -2.54 -8.62
CA ARG A 129 -4.59 -3.69 -7.71
C ARG A 129 -5.98 -4.22 -7.38
N ILE A 130 -6.91 -3.33 -7.06
CA ILE A 130 -8.31 -3.66 -6.78
C ILE A 130 -8.96 -4.31 -8.01
N SER A 131 -8.72 -3.74 -9.20
CA SER A 131 -9.27 -4.24 -10.46
C SER A 131 -8.72 -5.61 -10.83
N LEU A 132 -7.42 -5.84 -10.61
CA LEU A 132 -6.80 -7.15 -10.82
C LEU A 132 -7.38 -8.21 -9.88
N GLU A 133 -7.56 -7.89 -8.60
CA GLU A 133 -8.20 -8.80 -7.64
C GLU A 133 -9.62 -9.16 -8.09
N TRP A 134 -10.41 -8.19 -8.58
CA TRP A 134 -11.73 -8.46 -9.13
C TRP A 134 -11.71 -9.36 -10.37
N LYS A 135 -10.81 -9.10 -11.32
CA LYS A 135 -10.64 -9.94 -12.53
C LYS A 135 -10.31 -11.39 -12.16
N ILE A 136 -9.44 -11.61 -11.17
CA ILE A 136 -9.10 -12.96 -10.69
C ILE A 136 -10.33 -13.67 -10.12
N ILE A 137 -11.19 -12.96 -9.39
CA ILE A 137 -12.44 -13.52 -8.86
C ILE A 137 -13.41 -13.89 -9.99
N ASP A 138 -13.50 -13.02 -10.99
CA ASP A 138 -14.39 -13.22 -12.14
C ASP A 138 -14.00 -14.44 -12.99
N LEU A 139 -12.69 -14.71 -13.11
CA LEU A 139 -12.14 -15.87 -13.81
C LEU A 139 -12.38 -17.22 -13.10
N ASN A 140 -12.88 -17.24 -11.85
CA ASN A 140 -13.15 -18.47 -11.11
C ASN A 140 -14.64 -18.59 -10.72
N PRO A 141 -15.51 -19.11 -11.63
CA PRO A 141 -16.95 -19.21 -11.41
C PRO A 141 -17.33 -20.04 -10.17
N ARG A 142 -16.54 -21.07 -9.85
CA ARG A 142 -16.85 -22.03 -8.78
C ARG A 142 -16.87 -21.37 -7.39
N THR A 143 -15.98 -20.41 -7.15
CA THR A 143 -15.85 -19.72 -5.86
C THR A 143 -16.27 -18.26 -5.91
N LYS A 144 -16.81 -17.80 -7.05
CA LYS A 144 -17.08 -16.38 -7.34
C LYS A 144 -17.89 -15.69 -6.26
N GLY A 145 -19.04 -16.24 -5.84
CA GLY A 145 -19.90 -15.60 -4.84
C GLY A 145 -19.23 -15.41 -3.48
N LEU A 146 -18.51 -16.44 -3.00
CA LEU A 146 -17.78 -16.36 -1.73
C LEU A 146 -16.63 -15.34 -1.80
N GLU A 147 -15.86 -15.36 -2.89
CA GLU A 147 -14.73 -14.44 -3.06
C GLU A 147 -15.19 -13.00 -3.30
N GLN A 148 -16.33 -12.77 -3.98
CA GLN A 148 -16.96 -11.45 -4.09
C GLN A 148 -17.35 -10.90 -2.71
N THR A 149 -17.89 -11.74 -1.83
CA THR A 149 -18.23 -11.35 -0.45
C THR A 149 -16.97 -10.97 0.34
N LYS A 150 -15.91 -11.78 0.26
CA LYS A 150 -14.61 -11.48 0.90
C LYS A 150 -13.98 -10.20 0.34
N PHE A 151 -14.10 -9.97 -0.96
CA PHE A 151 -13.62 -8.77 -1.62
C PHE A 151 -14.39 -7.52 -1.17
N ALA A 152 -15.73 -7.63 -1.06
CA ALA A 152 -16.59 -6.60 -0.51
C ALA A 152 -16.17 -6.24 0.91
N ASP A 153 -15.98 -7.23 1.78
CA ASP A 153 -15.55 -6.99 3.16
C ASP A 153 -14.14 -6.39 3.22
N LYS A 154 -13.20 -6.85 2.37
CA LYS A 154 -11.82 -6.35 2.30
C LYS A 154 -11.75 -4.88 1.88
N TRP A 155 -12.54 -4.47 0.90
CA TRP A 155 -12.46 -3.11 0.35
C TRP A 155 -13.53 -2.17 0.90
N ALA A 156 -14.58 -2.72 1.53
CA ALA A 156 -15.67 -2.01 2.20
C ALA A 156 -16.11 -0.77 1.40
N ASN A 157 -16.02 0.42 2.00
CA ASN A 157 -16.46 1.69 1.40
C ASN A 157 -15.63 2.16 0.18
N ALA A 158 -14.55 1.47 -0.16
CA ALA A 158 -13.67 1.86 -1.27
C ALA A 158 -14.20 1.48 -2.65
N VAL A 159 -15.13 0.53 -2.72
CA VAL A 159 -15.54 -0.08 -3.99
C VAL A 159 -17.03 -0.31 -3.99
N LYS A 160 -17.70 0.06 -5.09
CA LYS A 160 -19.07 -0.37 -5.36
C LYS A 160 -19.01 -1.60 -6.25
N ILE A 161 -19.54 -2.72 -5.75
CA ILE A 161 -19.63 -3.95 -6.53
C ILE A 161 -20.65 -3.72 -7.67
N PRO A 162 -20.25 -3.95 -8.93
CA PRO A 162 -21.14 -3.73 -10.06
C PRO A 162 -22.23 -4.80 -10.15
N ASP A 163 -23.39 -4.41 -10.68
CA ASP A 163 -24.38 -5.37 -11.19
C ASP A 163 -23.76 -6.25 -12.30
N LYS A 164 -24.38 -7.40 -12.58
CA LYS A 164 -23.94 -8.30 -13.66
C LYS A 164 -23.70 -7.51 -14.95
N GLY A 165 -22.48 -7.63 -15.50
CA GLY A 165 -22.08 -6.99 -16.76
C GLY A 165 -21.53 -5.56 -16.67
N LYS A 166 -21.49 -4.94 -15.48
CA LYS A 166 -20.91 -3.60 -15.30
C LYS A 166 -19.46 -3.64 -14.79
N ALA A 167 -18.69 -2.60 -15.10
CA ALA A 167 -17.31 -2.45 -14.62
C ALA A 167 -17.25 -2.04 -13.14
N LEU A 168 -16.19 -2.47 -12.45
CA LEU A 168 -15.94 -2.14 -11.05
C LEU A 168 -15.65 -0.63 -10.87
N ALA A 169 -16.39 0.04 -9.98
CA ALA A 169 -16.18 1.45 -9.67
C ALA A 169 -15.42 1.60 -8.33
N VAL A 170 -14.21 2.17 -8.39
CA VAL A 170 -13.39 2.47 -7.20
C VAL A 170 -13.58 3.95 -6.83
N THR A 171 -13.99 4.22 -5.59
CA THR A 171 -14.41 5.57 -5.15
C THR A 171 -13.32 6.38 -4.43
N LEU A 172 -12.05 5.93 -4.50
CA LEU A 172 -10.89 6.47 -3.79
C LEU A 172 -10.24 7.71 -4.44
#